data_AF-A0A4S0UK65-F1
#
_entry.id   AF-A0A4S0UK65-F1
#
_cell.length_a   1.000
_cell.length_b   1.000
_cell.length_c   1.000
_cell.angle_alpha   90.00
_cell.angle_beta   90.00
_cell.angle_gamma   90.00
#
_symmetry.space_group_name_H-M   'P 1'
#
loop_
_entity.id
_entity.type
_entity.pdbx_description
1 polymer ?
#
loop_
_entity_poly.entity_id
_entity_poly.type
_entity_poly.pdbx_seq_one_letter_code
_entity_poly.pdbx_strand_id
1 'polypeptide(L)'
;PFLVQIFFIYFALPLMGIRLNPTVTAIIALGINGGAYAIEIIRGGIESVSRGQIEAGFALGLHKADVFRLIVLKPALRAIYPSL
;
A
#
# COMPACT_ATOMS: atom_id res chain seq x y z
N PRO A 1 -2.88 -16.00 4.73
CA PRO A 1 -1.48 -16.45 4.97
C PRO A 1 -0.74 -16.67 3.64
N PHE A 2 0.51 -16.23 3.52
CA PHE A 2 1.26 -16.26 2.26
C PHE A 2 1.36 -17.67 1.64
N LEU A 3 1.62 -18.69 2.45
CA LEU A 3 1.68 -20.08 1.99
C LEU A 3 0.38 -20.52 1.31
N VAL A 4 -0.76 -20.31 1.97
CA VAL A 4 -2.09 -20.65 1.43
C VAL A 4 -2.33 -19.96 0.09
N GLN A 5 -1.87 -18.73 -0.07
CA GLN A 5 -2.02 -17.96 -1.29
C GLN A 5 -1.22 -18.57 -2.46
N ILE A 6 0.02 -18.99 -2.22
CA ILE A 6 0.82 -19.75 -3.21
C ILE A 6 0.11 -21.05 -3.57
N PHE A 7 -0.33 -21.83 -2.57
CA PHE A 7 -1.02 -23.10 -2.81
C PHE A 7 -2.28 -22.91 -3.64
N PHE A 8 -3.06 -21.87 -3.36
CA PHE A 8 -4.26 -21.54 -4.12
C PHE A 8 -3.93 -21.20 -5.57
N ILE A 9 -2.95 -20.32 -5.81
CA ILE A 9 -2.57 -19.92 -7.18
C ILE A 9 -1.94 -21.08 -7.96
N TYR A 10 -1.12 -21.92 -7.32
CA TYR A 10 -0.40 -22.98 -8.02
C TYR A 10 -1.24 -24.25 -8.23
N PHE A 11 -2.11 -24.60 -7.28
CA PHE A 11 -2.87 -25.86 -7.34
C PHE A 11 -4.36 -25.69 -7.64
N ALA A 12 -5.01 -24.59 -7.23
CA ALA A 12 -6.44 -24.40 -7.46
C ALA A 12 -6.76 -23.83 -8.86
N LEU A 13 -5.99 -22.84 -9.35
CA LEU A 13 -6.17 -22.28 -10.70
C LEU A 13 -6.09 -23.31 -11.83
N PRO A 14 -5.21 -24.33 -11.77
CA PRO A 14 -5.19 -25.41 -12.77
C PRO A 14 -6.50 -26.18 -12.88
N LEU A 15 -7.29 -26.28 -11.79
CA LEU A 15 -8.62 -26.91 -11.82
C LEU A 15 -9.61 -26.10 -12.66
N MET A 16 -9.36 -24.80 -12.84
CA MET A 16 -10.11 -23.89 -13.71
C MET A 16 -9.48 -23.77 -15.11
N GLY A 17 -8.49 -24.59 -15.45
CA GLY A 17 -7.80 -24.59 -16.74
C GLY A 17 -6.63 -23.61 -16.86
N ILE A 18 -6.33 -22.83 -15.82
CA ILE A 18 -5.23 -21.85 -15.84
C ILE A 18 -3.99 -22.47 -15.20
N ARG A 19 -2.94 -22.73 -15.99
CA ARG A 19 -1.67 -23.28 -15.50
C ARG A 19 -0.59 -22.21 -15.56
N LEU A 20 -0.07 -21.86 -14.38
CA LEU A 20 1.03 -20.92 -14.25
C LEU A 20 2.31 -21.68 -13.91
N ASN A 21 3.44 -21.27 -14.47
CA ASN A 21 4.72 -21.80 -14.04
C ASN A 21 5.06 -21.30 -12.62
N PRO A 22 6.00 -21.96 -11.91
CA PRO A 22 6.34 -21.60 -10.53
C PRO A 22 6.79 -20.15 -10.38
N THR A 23 7.57 -19.63 -11.33
CA THR A 23 8.10 -18.26 -11.30
C THR A 23 6.98 -17.22 -11.35
N VAL A 24 6.05 -17.36 -12.30
CA VAL A 24 4.90 -16.45 -12.44
C VAL A 24 4.00 -16.54 -11.21
N THR A 25 3.78 -17.76 -10.69
CA THR A 25 3.01 -17.97 -9.47
C THR A 25 3.62 -17.25 -8.27
N ALA A 26 4.95 -17.36 -8.10
CA ALA A 26 5.67 -16.68 -7.03
C ALA A 26 5.57 -15.15 -7.16
N ILE A 27 5.76 -14.60 -8.37
CA ILE A 27 5.64 -13.16 -8.63
C ILE A 27 4.25 -12.65 -8.25
N ILE A 28 3.18 -13.35 -8.67
CA ILE A 28 1.80 -12.94 -8.37
C ILE A 28 1.51 -13.05 -6.87
N ALA A 29 1.89 -14.16 -6.24
CA ALA A 29 1.65 -14.38 -4.82
C ALA A 29 2.38 -13.34 -3.96
N LEU A 30 3.66 -13.08 -4.24
CA LEU A 30 4.46 -12.05 -3.57
C LEU A 30 3.93 -10.65 -3.85
N GLY A 31 3.56 -10.35 -5.10
CA GLY A 31 3.03 -9.05 -5.48
C GLY A 31 1.72 -8.71 -4.77
N ILE A 32 0.79 -9.66 -4.68
CA ILE A 32 -0.46 -9.46 -3.96
C ILE A 32 -0.22 -9.35 -2.45
N ASN A 33 0.61 -10.24 -1.89
CA ASN A 33 0.85 -10.25 -0.45
C ASN A 33 1.61 -8.99 0.00
N GLY A 34 2.73 -8.69 -0.66
CA GLY A 34 3.53 -7.49 -0.42
C GLY A 34 2.75 -6.20 -0.74
N GLY A 35 1.93 -6.20 -1.79
CA GLY A 35 1.06 -5.06 -2.13
C GLY A 35 0.03 -4.78 -1.04
N ALA A 36 -0.59 -5.80 -0.45
CA ALA A 36 -1.50 -5.63 0.67
C ALA A 36 -0.81 -5.01 1.89
N TYR A 37 0.40 -5.48 2.23
CA TYR A 37 1.20 -4.88 3.30
C TYR A 37 1.60 -3.43 2.98
N ALA A 38 2.04 -3.16 1.76
CA ALA A 38 2.42 -1.82 1.33
C ALA A 38 1.23 -0.83 1.41
N ILE A 39 0.02 -1.27 1.05
CA ILE A 39 -1.20 -0.45 1.17
C ILE A 39 -1.43 -0.05 2.63
N GLU A 40 -1.33 -0.99 3.57
CA GLU A 40 -1.50 -0.73 5.00
C GLU A 40 -0.42 0.20 5.55
N ILE A 41 0.84 0.03 5.12
CA ILE A 41 1.95 0.92 5.47
C ILE A 41 1.68 2.35 4.96
N ILE A 42 1.27 2.49 3.69
CA ILE A 42 0.95 3.80 3.10
C ILE A 42 -0.22 4.46 3.81
N ARG A 43 -1.29 3.70 4.07
CA ARG A 43 -2.48 4.17 4.81
C ARG A 43 -2.09 4.64 6.21
N GLY A 44 -1.34 3.84 6.95
CA GLY A 44 -0.85 4.18 8.29
C GLY A 44 0.05 5.42 8.29
N GLY A 45 0.91 5.56 7.28
CA GLY A 45 1.75 6.75 7.09
C GLY A 45 0.94 8.03 6.86
N ILE A 46 -0.10 7.98 6.02
CA ILE A 46 -1.00 9.12 5.80
C ILE A 46 -1.81 9.45 7.06
N GLU A 47 -2.33 8.44 7.75
CA GLU A 47 -3.11 8.62 8.99
C GLU A 47 -2.26 9.12 10.16
N SER A 48 -0.94 8.95 10.12
CA SER A 48 -0.02 9.46 11.15
C SER A 48 0.11 10.99 11.16
N VAL A 49 -0.32 11.68 10.09
CA VAL A 49 -0.27 13.14 10.00
C VAL A 49 -1.37 13.75 10.87
N SER A 50 -0.99 14.66 11.77
CA SER A 50 -1.94 15.33 12.66
C SER A 50 -2.99 16.13 11.88
N ARG A 51 -4.27 15.91 12.18
CA ARG A 51 -5.39 16.66 11.59
C ARG A 51 -5.27 18.17 11.81
N GLY A 52 -4.71 18.59 12.95
CA GLY A 52 -4.49 20.01 13.24
C GLY A 52 -3.56 20.70 12.23
N GLN A 53 -2.58 19.97 11.66
CA GLN A 53 -1.71 20.53 10.61
C GLN A 53 -2.49 20.75 9.31
N ILE A 54 -3.40 19.83 8.98
CA ILE A 54 -4.26 19.92 7.80
C ILE A 54 -5.24 21.09 7.94
N GLU A 55 -5.88 21.21 9.11
CA GLU A 55 -6.79 22.30 9.44
C GLU A 55 -6.07 23.66 9.43
N ALA A 56 -4.85 23.74 9.98
CA ALA A 56 -4.02 24.94 9.91
C ALA A 56 -3.68 25.34 8.46
N GLY A 57 -3.39 24.35 7.60
CA GLY A 57 -3.17 24.60 6.18
C GLY A 57 -4.37 25.24 5.49
N PHE A 58 -5.58 24.73 5.77
CA PHE A 58 -6.81 25.34 5.26
C PHE A 58 -7.09 26.72 5.87
N ALA A 59 -6.82 26.92 7.17
CA ALA A 59 -6.98 28.22 7.83
C ALA A 59 -6.04 29.30 7.26
N LEU A 60 -4.88 28.90 6.73
CA LEU A 60 -3.94 29.78 6.02
C LEU A 60 -4.34 30.04 4.56
N GLY A 61 -5.48 29.52 4.09
CA GLY A 61 -5.97 29.72 2.73
C GLY A 61 -5.27 28.86 1.67
N LEU A 62 -4.53 27.82 2.07
CA LEU A 62 -3.87 26.93 1.11
C LEU A 62 -4.89 26.12 0.31
N HIS A 63 -4.58 25.89 -0.96
CA HIS A 63 -5.40 25.03 -1.80
C HIS A 63 -5.28 23.57 -1.36
N LYS A 64 -6.31 22.75 -1.63
CA LYS A 64 -6.32 21.31 -1.26
C LYS A 64 -5.08 20.56 -1.75
N ALA A 65 -4.60 20.87 -2.96
CA ALA A 65 -3.41 20.27 -3.52
C ALA A 65 -2.13 20.65 -2.75
N ASP A 66 -2.04 21.89 -2.27
CA ASP A 66 -0.89 22.36 -1.47
C ASP A 66 -0.89 21.75 -0.08
N VAL A 67 -2.06 21.68 0.56
CA VAL A 67 -2.24 20.97 1.84
C VAL A 67 -1.80 19.52 1.70
N PHE A 68 -2.27 18.81 0.66
CA PHE A 68 -1.85 17.44 0.43
C PHE A 68 -0.34 17.34 0.18
N ARG A 69 0.22 18.11 -0.76
CA ARG A 69 1.63 17.97 -1.19
C ARG A 69 2.63 18.41 -0.11
N LEU A 70 2.33 19.48 0.63
CA LEU A 70 3.28 20.10 1.56
C LEU A 70 3.09 19.63 2.99
N ILE A 71 1.84 19.37 3.41
CA ILE A 71 1.50 19.06 4.80
C ILE A 71 1.28 17.56 5.01
N VAL A 72 0.62 16.86 4.07
CA VAL A 72 0.34 15.41 4.22
C VAL A 72 1.46 14.55 3.64
N LEU A 73 1.79 14.76 2.36
CA LEU A 73 2.64 13.85 1.60
C LEU A 73 4.07 13.79 2.14
N LYS A 74 4.72 14.94 2.41
CA LYS A 74 6.11 14.95 2.87
C LYS A 74 6.29 14.26 4.23
N PRO A 75 5.48 14.53 5.27
CA PRO A 75 5.59 13.81 6.54
C PRO A 75 5.16 12.34 6.41
N ALA A 76 4.09 12.04 5.68
CA ALA A 76 3.66 10.66 5.45
C ALA A 76 4.77 9.83 4.80
N LEU A 77 5.46 10.37 3.79
CA LEU A 77 6.59 9.67 3.14
C LEU A 77 7.73 9.36 4.12
N ARG A 78 8.01 10.24 5.09
CA ARG A 78 9.03 9.98 6.14
C ARG A 78 8.60 8.85 7.07
N ALA A 79 7.31 8.70 7.34
CA ALA A 79 6.78 7.59 8.14
C ALA A 79 6.73 6.27 7.35
N ILE A 80 6.41 6.34 6.05
CA ILE A 80 6.28 5.19 5.15
C ILE A 80 7.62 4.55 4.83
N TYR A 81 8.62 5.35 4.45
CA TYR A 81 9.89 4.86 3.93
C TYR A 81 10.64 3.87 4.85
N PRO A 82 10.73 4.04 6.19
CA PRO A 82 11.42 3.07 7.04
C PRO A 82 10.64 1.77 7.28
N SER A 83 9.34 1.74 6.97
CA SER A 83 8.47 0.57 7.15
C SER A 83 8.31 -0.26 5.87
N LEU A 84 8.78 0.27 4.74
CA LEU A 84 8.78 -0.38 3.43
C LEU A 84 10.09 -1.14 3.21
#